data_AF-A0A1H5H1D0-F1
#
_entry.id   AF-A0A1H5H1D0-F1
#
_cell.length_a   1.000
_cell.length_b   1.000
_cell.length_c   1.000
_cell.angle_alpha   90.00
_cell.angle_beta   90.00
_cell.angle_gamma   90.00
#
_symmetry.space_group_name_H-M   'P 1'
#
loop_
_entity.id
_entity.type
_entity.pdbx_description
1 polymer ?
#
loop_
_entity_poly.entity_id
_entity_poly.type
_entity_poly.pdbx_seq_one_letter_code
_entity_poly.pdbx_strand_id
1 'polypeptide(L)'
;MARRNETPNPHDAMFRAVVGVPANAASVLASALPAKITGGLDLDGLRLEPGSFVDEEMRQRHTDLLFSTRLNRDPTLVYVLVEHQSSPDPLMALRVLEYVTRIWWRHLDAGDESDDPHKPRPRPGATARTLPPVLPVVVYQGRRRWNTPTAMDGLYDDASEQALGSFLPRHQFVLQDLTGVEVEELLAAPLTPAARLALAMLRFAPRQEHLAQVLERFTPDVLDLVRTRADQMFTIIMEYAYQVSDTPPAQVRHYFEDLGPDAQEAYMSNTLERGRAEGVAEGVAKGVAKGVAGTLTRLLVRRFGPLTSEQTARIESATPDQLDAWVDRVIDATSIDDVLR
;
A
#
# COMPACT_ATOMS: atom_id res chain seq x y z
N MET A 1 13.67 4.97 -19.95
CA MET A 1 12.43 5.66 -19.53
C MET A 1 12.58 6.01 -18.05
N ALA A 2 12.39 7.28 -17.70
CA ALA A 2 12.67 7.80 -16.36
C ALA A 2 11.80 7.10 -15.30
N ARG A 3 12.46 6.62 -14.24
CA ARG A 3 11.82 6.11 -13.02
C ARG A 3 11.11 7.29 -12.34
N ARG A 4 9.78 7.32 -12.37
CA ARG A 4 9.03 8.20 -11.47
C ARG A 4 9.06 7.53 -10.11
N ASN A 5 9.80 8.12 -9.17
CA ASN A 5 9.56 7.89 -7.74
C ASN A 5 8.16 8.47 -7.44
N GLU A 6 7.12 7.68 -7.68
CA GLU A 6 5.78 7.97 -7.19
C GLU A 6 5.77 7.74 -5.68
N THR A 7 5.30 8.73 -4.94
CA THR A 7 5.04 8.66 -3.50
C THR A 7 4.16 7.42 -3.22
N PRO A 8 4.38 6.68 -2.11
CA PRO A 8 3.56 5.51 -1.80
C PRO A 8 2.08 5.88 -1.82
N ASN A 9 1.29 5.10 -2.55
CA ASN A 9 -0.16 5.24 -2.58
C ASN A 9 -0.71 5.21 -1.13
N PRO A 10 -1.46 6.23 -0.67
CA PRO A 10 -1.97 6.29 0.70
C PRO A 10 -2.72 5.03 1.15
N HIS A 11 -3.47 4.43 0.22
CA HIS A 11 -4.22 3.19 0.44
C HIS A 11 -3.29 2.04 0.84
N ASP A 12 -2.19 1.92 0.10
CA ASP A 12 -1.19 0.88 0.25
C ASP A 12 -0.44 1.04 1.56
N ALA A 13 -0.05 2.27 1.90
CA ALA A 13 0.67 2.59 3.13
C ALA A 13 -0.15 2.27 4.39
N MET A 14 -1.41 2.71 4.45
CA MET A 14 -2.28 2.43 5.59
C MET A 14 -2.53 0.94 5.74
N PHE A 15 -2.91 0.25 4.66
CA PHE A 15 -3.17 -1.19 4.73
C PHE A 15 -1.92 -1.96 5.17
N ARG A 16 -0.75 -1.64 4.61
CA ARG A 16 0.52 -2.28 4.98
C ARG A 16 0.80 -2.13 6.47
N ALA A 17 0.60 -0.93 7.02
CA ALA A 17 0.84 -0.69 8.43
C ALA A 17 -0.12 -1.46 9.34
N VAL A 18 -1.41 -1.45 9.02
CA VAL A 18 -2.44 -2.11 9.85
C VAL A 18 -2.36 -3.62 9.71
N VAL A 19 -2.38 -4.13 8.49
CA VAL A 19 -2.41 -5.58 8.20
C VAL A 19 -1.03 -6.21 8.34
N GLY A 20 0.05 -5.43 8.32
CA GLY A 20 1.38 -5.94 8.70
C GLY A 20 1.45 -6.46 10.13
N VAL A 21 0.54 -6.04 11.03
CA VAL A 21 0.41 -6.60 12.38
C VAL A 21 -0.27 -7.98 12.31
N PRO A 22 0.37 -9.07 12.79
CA PRO A 22 -0.15 -10.43 12.63
C PRO A 22 -1.59 -10.66 13.15
N ALA A 23 -1.96 -10.06 14.28
CA ALA A 23 -3.33 -10.17 14.82
C ALA A 23 -4.38 -9.55 13.88
N ASN A 24 -4.05 -8.44 13.23
CA ASN A 24 -4.92 -7.80 12.24
C ASN A 24 -5.01 -8.65 10.98
N ALA A 25 -3.87 -9.12 10.45
CA ALA A 25 -3.82 -10.05 9.31
C ALA A 25 -4.66 -11.30 9.55
N ALA A 26 -4.51 -11.93 10.72
CA ALA A 26 -5.27 -13.10 11.10
C ALA A 26 -6.79 -12.85 11.02
N SER A 27 -7.24 -11.70 11.52
CA SER A 27 -8.66 -11.31 11.49
C SER A 27 -9.18 -11.03 10.07
N VAL A 28 -8.36 -10.38 9.21
CA VAL A 28 -8.68 -10.14 7.79
C VAL A 28 -8.77 -11.46 7.04
N LEU A 29 -7.82 -12.37 7.25
CA LEU A 29 -7.82 -13.70 6.64
C LEU A 29 -9.02 -14.54 7.12
N ALA A 30 -9.35 -14.51 8.41
CA ALA A 30 -10.53 -15.19 8.94
C ALA A 30 -11.83 -14.70 8.28
N SER A 31 -11.90 -13.40 7.95
CA SER A 31 -13.04 -12.81 7.25
C SER A 31 -13.08 -13.12 5.75
N ALA A 32 -11.92 -13.28 5.10
CA ALA A 32 -11.83 -13.47 3.65
C ALA A 32 -11.88 -14.94 3.22
N LEU A 33 -11.31 -15.83 4.03
CA LEU A 33 -11.08 -17.23 3.65
C LEU A 33 -12.34 -18.10 3.84
N PRO A 34 -12.61 -19.05 2.92
CA PRO A 34 -13.63 -20.07 3.12
C PRO A 34 -13.36 -20.91 4.38
N ALA A 35 -14.42 -21.28 5.11
CA ALA A 35 -14.32 -22.02 6.37
C ALA A 35 -13.44 -23.28 6.32
N LYS A 36 -13.40 -23.98 5.17
CA LYS A 36 -12.54 -25.15 4.94
C LYS A 36 -11.04 -24.82 5.02
N ILE A 37 -10.65 -23.64 4.56
CA ILE A 37 -9.26 -23.17 4.62
C ILE A 37 -8.97 -22.64 6.02
N THR A 38 -9.85 -21.77 6.54
CA THR A 38 -9.71 -21.14 7.86
C THR A 38 -9.55 -22.16 8.98
N GLY A 39 -10.30 -23.26 8.97
CA GLY A 39 -10.23 -24.30 10.00
C GLY A 39 -8.93 -25.12 10.03
N GLY A 40 -8.16 -25.12 8.94
CA GLY A 40 -6.86 -25.80 8.87
C GLY A 40 -5.67 -24.86 9.01
N LEU A 41 -5.88 -23.54 8.88
CA LEU A 41 -4.83 -22.53 8.87
C LEU A 41 -4.56 -22.04 10.31
N ASP A 42 -3.31 -22.09 10.74
CA ASP A 42 -2.87 -21.59 12.05
C ASP A 42 -2.84 -20.06 12.05
N LEU A 43 -3.97 -19.42 12.34
CA LEU A 43 -4.08 -17.96 12.33
C LEU A 43 -3.30 -17.28 13.48
N ASP A 44 -3.18 -17.96 14.61
CA ASP A 44 -2.43 -17.46 15.78
C ASP A 44 -0.92 -17.51 15.55
N GLY A 45 -0.46 -18.44 14.70
CA GLY A 45 0.93 -18.63 14.32
C GLY A 45 1.44 -17.73 13.19
N LEU A 46 0.63 -16.78 12.69
CA LEU A 46 1.03 -15.89 11.58
C LEU A 46 2.28 -15.08 11.91
N ARG A 47 3.25 -15.06 10.99
CA ARG A 47 4.46 -14.24 11.08
C ARG A 47 4.68 -13.49 9.79
N LEU A 48 4.87 -12.18 9.89
CA LEU A 48 5.22 -11.36 8.73
C LEU A 48 6.64 -11.71 8.28
N GLU A 49 6.80 -12.10 7.03
CA GLU A 49 8.10 -12.41 6.45
C GLU A 49 8.86 -11.12 6.08
N PRO A 50 10.14 -10.99 6.44
CA PRO A 50 10.92 -9.79 6.17
C PRO A 50 11.29 -9.67 4.69
N GLY A 51 11.03 -8.47 4.14
CA GLY A 51 11.32 -8.12 2.75
C GLY A 51 10.11 -8.32 1.83
N SER A 52 9.95 -7.45 0.83
CA SER A 52 9.07 -7.76 -0.29
C SER A 52 9.68 -8.98 -0.98
N PHE A 53 9.00 -10.13 -1.00
CA PHE A 53 9.40 -11.33 -1.77
C PHE A 53 9.33 -11.12 -3.29
N VAL A 54 9.30 -9.85 -3.68
CA VAL A 54 8.95 -9.33 -4.98
C VAL A 54 9.96 -8.21 -5.26
N ASP A 55 10.65 -8.31 -6.39
CA ASP A 55 11.78 -7.47 -6.80
C ASP A 55 11.50 -5.96 -6.72
N GLU A 56 12.59 -5.17 -6.71
CA GLU A 56 12.57 -3.70 -6.80
C GLU A 56 11.73 -3.16 -7.96
N GLU A 57 11.56 -3.96 -9.02
CA GLU A 57 10.80 -3.60 -10.22
C GLU A 57 9.27 -3.70 -10.03
N MET A 58 8.80 -4.59 -9.16
CA MET A 58 7.36 -4.77 -8.84
C MET A 58 6.91 -3.95 -7.62
N ARG A 59 7.86 -3.45 -6.82
CA ARG A 59 7.64 -2.59 -5.65
C ARG A 59 6.83 -1.32 -5.95
N GLN A 60 6.71 -0.92 -7.21
CA GLN A 60 6.24 0.41 -7.57
C GLN A 60 4.72 0.61 -7.50
N ARG A 61 3.88 -0.43 -7.27
CA ARG A 61 2.42 -0.25 -7.40
C ARG A 61 1.49 -0.97 -6.41
N HIS A 62 1.97 -1.88 -5.55
CA HIS A 62 1.07 -2.69 -4.70
C HIS A 62 1.59 -2.95 -3.30
N THR A 63 0.65 -3.07 -2.35
CA THR A 63 0.96 -3.61 -1.03
C THR A 63 0.98 -5.13 -1.05
N ASP A 64 2.20 -5.64 -1.13
CA ASP A 64 2.53 -7.04 -0.94
C ASP A 64 2.88 -7.33 0.52
N LEU A 65 2.10 -8.18 1.18
CA LEU A 65 2.41 -8.75 2.48
C LEU A 65 2.53 -10.27 2.35
N LEU A 66 3.63 -10.84 2.83
CA LEU A 66 3.81 -12.28 2.90
C LEU A 66 3.87 -12.70 4.36
N PHE A 67 3.06 -13.69 4.72
CA PHE A 67 3.08 -14.30 6.04
C PHE A 67 3.49 -15.76 5.94
N SER A 68 4.29 -16.23 6.89
CA SER A 68 4.47 -17.66 7.13
C SER A 68 3.54 -18.13 8.24
N THR A 69 3.00 -19.34 8.06
CA THR A 69 2.20 -20.04 9.04
C THR A 69 2.18 -21.55 8.73
N ARG A 70 1.22 -22.30 9.27
CA ARG A 70 0.99 -23.71 9.02
C ARG A 70 -0.43 -23.95 8.53
N LEU A 71 -0.57 -24.86 7.57
CA LEU A 71 -1.82 -25.45 7.14
C LEU A 71 -1.80 -26.93 7.54
N ASN A 72 -2.72 -27.37 8.39
CA ASN A 72 -2.77 -28.75 8.90
C ASN A 72 -1.43 -29.24 9.49
N ARG A 73 -0.68 -28.33 10.14
CA ARG A 73 0.67 -28.51 10.72
C ARG A 73 1.84 -28.42 9.73
N ASP A 74 1.59 -28.41 8.43
CA ASP A 74 2.63 -28.27 7.42
C ASP A 74 2.93 -26.79 7.14
N PRO A 75 4.19 -26.40 6.93
CA PRO A 75 4.55 -25.02 6.58
C PRO A 75 3.77 -24.52 5.35
N THR A 76 3.22 -23.32 5.43
CA THR A 76 2.46 -22.69 4.36
C THR A 76 2.70 -21.18 4.37
N LEU A 77 2.74 -20.59 3.19
CA LEU A 77 2.84 -19.15 3.01
C LEU A 77 1.47 -18.58 2.65
N VAL A 78 1.13 -17.45 3.23
CA VAL A 78 -0.08 -16.69 2.89
C VAL A 78 0.37 -15.37 2.28
N TYR A 79 0.08 -15.19 1.00
CA TYR A 79 0.41 -13.98 0.26
C TYR A 79 -0.83 -13.11 0.17
N VAL A 80 -0.78 -11.94 0.79
CA VAL A 80 -1.86 -10.95 0.77
C VAL A 80 -1.43 -9.81 -0.13
N LEU A 81 -2.17 -9.66 -1.23
CA LEU A 81 -2.04 -8.59 -2.19
C LEU A 81 -3.20 -7.61 -2.00
N VAL A 82 -2.89 -6.32 -1.91
CA VAL A 82 -3.91 -5.27 -1.93
C VAL A 82 -3.89 -4.52 -3.24
N GLU A 83 -5.08 -4.39 -3.80
CA GLU A 83 -5.30 -3.78 -5.10
C GLU A 83 -6.25 -2.58 -4.96
N HIS A 84 -5.68 -1.39 -5.06
CA HIS A 84 -6.43 -0.15 -5.22
C HIS A 84 -6.43 0.29 -6.70
N GLN A 85 -7.49 -0.04 -7.43
CA GLN A 85 -7.58 0.26 -8.87
C GLN A 85 -8.95 0.81 -9.28
N SER A 86 -9.00 1.64 -10.32
CA SER A 86 -10.28 2.17 -10.83
C SER A 86 -11.20 1.09 -11.42
N SER A 87 -10.64 0.02 -11.97
CA SER A 87 -11.36 -1.14 -12.50
C SER A 87 -10.60 -2.43 -12.20
N PRO A 88 -11.28 -3.58 -12.12
CA PRO A 88 -10.61 -4.87 -11.99
C PRO A 88 -9.64 -5.12 -13.15
N ASP A 89 -8.48 -5.70 -12.85
CA ASP A 89 -7.52 -6.14 -13.86
C ASP A 89 -8.00 -7.48 -14.47
N PRO A 90 -8.24 -7.55 -15.79
CA PRO A 90 -8.61 -8.79 -16.47
C PRO A 90 -7.58 -9.91 -16.33
N LEU A 91 -6.30 -9.58 -16.09
CA LEU A 91 -5.20 -10.53 -15.99
C LEU A 91 -4.72 -10.76 -14.55
N MET A 92 -5.53 -10.39 -13.55
CA MET A 92 -5.13 -10.55 -12.13
C MET A 92 -4.74 -11.99 -11.78
N ALA A 93 -5.43 -13.01 -12.30
CA ALA A 93 -5.08 -14.41 -12.02
C ALA A 93 -3.67 -14.77 -12.53
N LEU A 94 -3.28 -14.28 -13.71
CA LEU A 94 -1.93 -14.45 -14.26
C LEU A 94 -0.89 -13.68 -13.43
N ARG A 95 -1.24 -12.47 -13.03
CA ARG A 95 -0.38 -11.62 -12.20
C ARG A 95 -0.10 -12.23 -10.83
N VAL A 96 -1.13 -12.75 -10.16
CA VAL A 96 -0.97 -13.45 -8.88
C VAL A 96 -0.14 -14.72 -9.05
N LEU A 97 -0.33 -15.46 -10.14
CA LEU A 97 0.53 -16.61 -10.45
C LEU A 97 2.00 -16.17 -10.59
N GLU A 98 2.28 -15.04 -11.25
CA GLU A 98 3.64 -14.49 -11.33
C GLU A 98 4.24 -14.27 -9.93
N TYR A 99 3.50 -13.61 -9.01
CA TYR A 99 3.94 -13.42 -7.63
C TYR A 99 4.22 -14.74 -6.91
N VAL A 100 3.32 -15.72 -7.04
CA VAL A 100 3.49 -17.04 -6.42
C VAL A 100 4.74 -17.75 -6.94
N THR A 101 4.98 -17.72 -8.26
CA THR A 101 6.20 -18.32 -8.83
C THR A 101 7.46 -17.63 -8.34
N ARG A 102 7.47 -16.31 -8.19
CA ARG A 102 8.61 -15.55 -7.64
C ARG A 102 8.87 -15.90 -6.17
N ILE A 103 7.82 -16.02 -5.36
CA ILE A 103 7.92 -16.49 -3.96
C ILE A 103 8.58 -17.87 -3.91
N TRP A 104 8.16 -18.79 -4.79
CA TRP A 104 8.76 -20.12 -4.89
C TRP A 104 10.23 -20.10 -5.28
N TRP A 105 10.61 -19.34 -6.31
CA TRP A 105 12.00 -19.23 -6.72
C TRP A 105 12.89 -18.70 -5.59
N ARG A 106 12.45 -17.64 -4.92
CA ARG A 106 13.17 -17.09 -3.76
C ARG A 106 13.29 -18.09 -2.61
N HIS A 107 12.26 -18.88 -2.36
CA HIS A 107 12.31 -19.94 -1.34
C HIS A 107 13.36 -21.01 -1.69
N LEU A 108 13.46 -21.37 -2.96
CA LEU A 108 14.46 -22.32 -3.45
C LEU A 108 15.88 -21.75 -3.36
N ASP A 109 16.08 -20.48 -3.72
CA ASP A 109 17.38 -19.80 -3.68
C ASP A 109 17.90 -19.64 -2.24
N ALA A 110 17.03 -19.17 -1.32
CA ALA A 110 17.38 -19.07 0.10
C ALA A 110 17.69 -20.43 0.74
N GLY A 111 17.14 -21.51 0.18
CA GLY A 111 17.44 -22.88 0.57
C GLY A 111 18.86 -23.33 0.21
N ASP A 112 19.44 -22.77 -0.86
CA ASP A 112 20.76 -23.08 -1.40
C ASP A 112 21.89 -22.20 -0.80
N GLU A 113 21.60 -21.02 -0.26
CA GLU A 113 22.60 -20.09 0.33
C GLU A 113 22.96 -20.32 1.81
N SER A 114 22.29 -21.24 2.52
CA SER A 114 22.60 -21.50 3.93
C SER A 114 23.89 -22.32 4.09
N ASP A 115 25.01 -21.65 4.34
CA ASP A 115 26.32 -22.21 4.74
C ASP A 115 26.34 -22.80 6.16
N ASP A 116 25.19 -23.25 6.69
CA ASP A 116 25.10 -23.88 8.00
C ASP A 116 25.61 -25.33 7.93
N PRO A 117 26.79 -25.65 8.50
CA PRO A 117 27.35 -27.00 8.49
C PRO A 117 26.54 -27.99 9.34
N HIS A 118 25.49 -27.56 10.04
CA HIS A 118 24.63 -28.38 10.89
C HIS A 118 23.21 -28.54 10.35
N LYS A 119 22.87 -27.92 9.20
CA LYS A 119 21.60 -28.18 8.51
C LYS A 119 21.61 -29.64 8.04
N PRO A 120 20.57 -30.45 8.32
CA PRO A 120 20.50 -31.81 7.85
C PRO A 120 20.56 -31.81 6.32
N ARG A 121 21.67 -32.30 5.76
CA ARG A 121 21.79 -32.51 4.31
C ARG A 121 20.59 -33.37 3.87
N PRO A 122 19.94 -33.03 2.74
CA PRO A 122 18.87 -33.87 2.21
C PRO A 122 19.39 -35.31 2.13
N ARG A 123 18.62 -36.24 2.70
CA ARG A 123 19.01 -37.66 2.77
C ARG A 123 19.39 -38.13 1.36
N PRO A 124 20.47 -38.93 1.19
CA PRO A 124 20.76 -39.56 -0.09
C PRO A 124 19.53 -40.36 -0.53
N GLY A 125 18.85 -39.91 -1.60
CA GLY A 125 17.57 -40.48 -2.07
C GLY A 125 16.31 -39.64 -1.82
N ALA A 126 16.40 -38.44 -1.23
CA ALA A 126 15.28 -37.49 -1.21
C ALA A 126 15.14 -36.80 -2.58
N THR A 127 14.25 -37.31 -3.42
CA THR A 127 14.18 -37.02 -4.87
C THR A 127 13.31 -35.83 -5.28
N ALA A 128 12.81 -34.98 -4.38
CA ALA A 128 12.06 -33.79 -4.80
C ALA A 128 12.27 -32.61 -3.85
N ARG A 129 12.76 -31.48 -4.38
CA ARG A 129 12.54 -30.16 -3.76
C ARG A 129 11.03 -29.89 -3.86
N THR A 130 10.32 -29.97 -2.74
CA THR A 130 8.88 -29.65 -2.70
C THR A 130 8.70 -28.14 -2.51
N LEU A 131 7.77 -27.55 -3.23
CA LEU A 131 7.42 -26.14 -3.07
C LEU A 131 6.50 -25.97 -1.85
N PRO A 132 6.70 -24.93 -1.01
CA PRO A 132 5.73 -24.61 0.03
C PRO A 132 4.41 -24.17 -0.62
N PRO A 133 3.25 -24.61 -0.10
CA PRO A 133 1.97 -24.06 -0.52
C PRO A 133 1.96 -22.54 -0.31
N VAL A 134 1.45 -21.80 -1.31
CA VAL A 134 1.19 -20.36 -1.22
C VAL A 134 -0.30 -20.14 -1.40
N LEU A 135 -0.95 -19.53 -0.41
CA LEU A 135 -2.35 -19.12 -0.47
C LEU A 135 -2.42 -17.63 -0.82
N PRO A 136 -2.77 -17.28 -2.06
CA PRO A 136 -2.93 -15.88 -2.44
C PRO A 136 -4.33 -15.36 -2.06
N VAL A 137 -4.34 -14.19 -1.45
CA VAL A 137 -5.52 -13.44 -1.07
C VAL A 137 -5.41 -12.04 -1.66
N VAL A 138 -6.41 -11.62 -2.43
CA VAL A 138 -6.49 -10.29 -3.02
C VAL A 138 -7.56 -9.50 -2.29
N VAL A 139 -7.17 -8.44 -1.59
CA VAL A 139 -8.10 -7.44 -1.05
C VAL A 139 -8.29 -6.37 -2.11
N TYR A 140 -9.47 -6.33 -2.70
CA TYR A 140 -9.78 -5.42 -3.80
C TYR A 140 -10.61 -4.24 -3.31
N GLN A 141 -10.14 -3.04 -3.64
CA GLN A 141 -10.86 -1.80 -3.45
C GLN A 141 -10.81 -1.02 -4.76
N GLY A 142 -11.96 -0.88 -5.43
CA GLY A 142 -12.04 -0.10 -6.66
C GLY A 142 -13.35 0.64 -6.85
N ARG A 143 -13.51 1.28 -8.02
CA ARG A 143 -14.74 2.04 -8.34
C ARG A 143 -15.86 1.15 -8.88
N ARG A 144 -15.53 -0.07 -9.33
CA ARG A 144 -16.47 -1.03 -9.90
C ARG A 144 -16.36 -2.34 -9.14
N ARG A 145 -17.47 -3.06 -9.00
CA ARG A 145 -17.46 -4.43 -8.49
C ARG A 145 -16.57 -5.33 -9.34
N TRP A 146 -15.94 -6.29 -8.68
CA TRP A 146 -15.10 -7.27 -9.35
C TRP A 146 -15.92 -8.10 -10.34
N ASN A 147 -15.41 -8.22 -11.56
CA ASN A 147 -16.09 -8.91 -12.65
C ASN A 147 -15.12 -9.65 -13.59
N THR A 148 -13.90 -9.91 -13.13
CA THR A 148 -12.87 -10.64 -13.89
C THR A 148 -12.61 -12.00 -13.24
N PRO A 149 -12.02 -12.97 -13.97
CA PRO A 149 -11.72 -14.28 -13.41
C PRO A 149 -10.78 -14.22 -12.20
N THR A 150 -11.03 -15.06 -11.19
CA THR A 150 -10.13 -15.24 -10.03
C THR A 150 -9.19 -16.45 -10.16
N ALA A 151 -9.29 -17.16 -11.27
CA ALA A 151 -8.55 -18.37 -11.57
C ALA A 151 -8.06 -18.38 -13.03
N MET A 152 -6.99 -19.13 -13.29
CA MET A 152 -6.36 -19.23 -14.61
C MET A 152 -7.26 -19.88 -15.66
N ASP A 153 -8.13 -20.80 -15.25
CA ASP A 153 -9.09 -21.47 -16.13
C ASP A 153 -9.99 -20.44 -16.86
N GLY A 154 -10.48 -19.44 -16.14
CA GLY A 154 -11.26 -18.35 -16.73
C GLY A 154 -10.49 -17.43 -17.70
N LEU A 155 -9.18 -17.63 -17.92
CA LEU A 155 -8.39 -16.86 -18.90
C LEU A 155 -8.19 -17.57 -20.24
N TYR A 156 -8.50 -18.87 -20.32
CA TYR A 156 -8.36 -19.64 -21.56
C TYR A 156 -9.70 -19.67 -22.32
N ASP A 157 -9.65 -19.91 -23.63
CA ASP A 157 -10.86 -20.21 -24.39
C ASP A 157 -11.30 -21.66 -24.17
N ASP A 158 -12.62 -21.90 -24.26
CA ASP A 158 -13.24 -23.22 -24.02
C ASP A 158 -12.60 -24.36 -24.84
N ALA A 159 -12.16 -24.08 -26.07
CA ALA A 159 -11.57 -25.10 -26.94
C ALA A 159 -10.17 -25.51 -26.45
N SER A 160 -9.34 -24.54 -26.05
CA SER A 160 -8.04 -24.78 -25.44
C SER A 160 -8.17 -25.52 -24.11
N GLU A 161 -9.13 -25.15 -23.26
CA GLU A 161 -9.39 -25.86 -22.00
C GLU A 161 -9.78 -27.32 -22.23
N GLN A 162 -10.67 -27.58 -23.19
CA GLN A 162 -11.11 -28.93 -23.51
C GLN A 162 -9.98 -29.79 -24.09
N ALA A 163 -9.13 -29.21 -24.94
CA ALA A 163 -8.06 -29.93 -25.62
C ALA A 163 -6.85 -30.20 -24.69
N LEU A 164 -6.48 -29.23 -23.86
CA LEU A 164 -5.26 -29.28 -23.05
C LEU A 164 -5.52 -29.67 -21.59
N GLY A 165 -6.69 -29.35 -21.04
CA GLY A 165 -7.12 -29.76 -19.70
C GLY A 165 -6.02 -29.60 -18.62
N SER A 166 -5.50 -30.72 -18.12
CA SER A 166 -4.47 -30.74 -17.07
C SER A 166 -3.09 -30.24 -17.49
N PHE A 167 -2.83 -30.03 -18.79
CA PHE A 167 -1.59 -29.42 -19.27
C PHE A 167 -1.57 -27.89 -19.07
N LEU A 168 -2.72 -27.27 -18.81
CA LEU A 168 -2.81 -25.85 -18.49
C LEU A 168 -2.51 -25.60 -16.99
N PRO A 169 -1.82 -24.49 -16.66
CA PRO A 169 -1.63 -24.07 -15.27
C PRO A 169 -2.95 -23.91 -14.52
N ARG A 170 -3.05 -24.55 -13.35
CA ARG A 170 -4.17 -24.40 -12.42
C ARG A 170 -3.74 -23.54 -11.24
N HIS A 171 -4.31 -22.35 -11.16
CA HIS A 171 -4.05 -21.42 -10.07
C HIS A 171 -5.28 -20.54 -9.82
N GLN A 172 -5.57 -20.26 -8.56
CA GLN A 172 -6.70 -19.44 -8.12
C GLN A 172 -6.30 -18.65 -6.87
N PHE A 173 -6.85 -17.45 -6.73
CA PHE A 173 -6.74 -16.66 -5.51
C PHE A 173 -8.10 -16.44 -4.83
N VAL A 174 -8.04 -16.17 -3.53
CA VAL A 174 -9.22 -15.75 -2.75
C VAL A 174 -9.39 -14.26 -2.93
N LEU A 175 -10.57 -13.82 -3.34
CA LEU A 175 -10.90 -12.42 -3.51
C LEU A 175 -11.74 -11.93 -2.33
N GLN A 176 -11.31 -10.83 -1.70
CA GLN A 176 -12.12 -10.01 -0.82
C GLN A 176 -12.43 -8.69 -1.53
N ASP A 177 -13.59 -8.63 -2.20
CA ASP A 177 -14.05 -7.43 -2.90
C ASP A 177 -14.77 -6.49 -1.93
N LEU A 178 -14.11 -5.40 -1.53
CA LEU A 178 -14.67 -4.42 -0.61
C LEU A 178 -15.76 -3.56 -1.27
N THR A 179 -15.79 -3.41 -2.58
CA THR A 179 -16.66 -2.44 -3.28
C THR A 179 -18.15 -2.68 -3.03
N GLY A 180 -18.52 -3.91 -2.75
CA GLY A 180 -19.90 -4.31 -2.46
C GLY A 180 -20.22 -4.55 -0.99
N VAL A 181 -19.27 -4.32 -0.08
CA VAL A 181 -19.42 -4.61 1.35
C VAL A 181 -20.18 -3.48 2.03
N GLU A 182 -21.22 -3.86 2.77
CA GLU A 182 -22.01 -2.95 3.60
C GLU A 182 -21.43 -2.81 5.02
N VAL A 183 -21.85 -1.76 5.74
CA VAL A 183 -21.37 -1.47 7.11
C VAL A 183 -21.63 -2.64 8.05
N GLU A 184 -22.83 -3.23 7.98
CA GLU A 184 -23.26 -4.34 8.82
C GLU A 184 -22.41 -5.60 8.60
N GLU A 185 -21.94 -5.83 7.36
CA GLU A 185 -21.06 -6.95 7.04
C GLU A 185 -19.68 -6.78 7.72
N LEU A 186 -19.11 -5.57 7.69
CA LEU A 186 -17.84 -5.29 8.40
C LEU A 186 -17.98 -5.39 9.91
N LEU A 187 -19.10 -4.92 10.47
CA LEU A 187 -19.36 -5.00 11.91
C LEU A 187 -19.56 -6.46 12.38
N ALA A 188 -20.18 -7.30 11.56
CA ALA A 188 -20.38 -8.72 11.86
C ALA A 188 -19.13 -9.58 11.63
N ALA A 189 -18.19 -9.11 10.81
CA ALA A 189 -16.96 -9.83 10.51
C ALA A 189 -16.06 -9.97 11.75
N PRO A 190 -15.30 -11.08 11.86
CA PRO A 190 -14.40 -11.37 12.98
C PRO A 190 -13.09 -10.56 12.87
N LEU A 191 -13.22 -9.25 12.72
CA LEU A 191 -12.12 -8.29 12.55
C LEU A 191 -11.70 -7.72 13.90
N THR A 192 -10.41 -7.45 14.06
CA THR A 192 -9.95 -6.56 15.15
C THR A 192 -10.47 -5.14 14.90
N PRO A 193 -10.59 -4.30 15.94
CA PRO A 193 -10.99 -2.90 15.76
C PRO A 193 -10.14 -2.13 14.73
N ALA A 194 -8.82 -2.31 14.76
CA ALA A 194 -7.90 -1.71 13.80
C ALA A 194 -8.16 -2.19 12.36
N ALA A 195 -8.30 -3.51 12.16
CA ALA A 195 -8.54 -4.08 10.84
C ALA A 195 -9.91 -3.64 10.29
N ARG A 196 -10.95 -3.66 11.13
CA ARG A 196 -12.30 -3.23 10.75
C ARG A 196 -12.31 -1.77 10.33
N LEU A 197 -11.73 -0.88 11.14
CA LEU A 197 -11.70 0.54 10.83
C LEU A 197 -10.86 0.81 9.57
N ALA A 198 -9.74 0.12 9.38
CA ALA A 198 -8.94 0.23 8.15
C ALA A 198 -9.71 -0.21 6.89
N LEU A 199 -10.39 -1.37 6.91
CA LEU A 199 -11.21 -1.82 5.78
C LEU A 199 -12.40 -0.86 5.53
N ALA A 200 -13.02 -0.34 6.60
CA ALA A 200 -14.07 0.66 6.51
C ALA A 200 -13.56 1.95 5.87
N MET A 201 -12.37 2.45 6.26
CA MET A 201 -11.79 3.64 5.65
C MET A 201 -11.41 3.39 4.19
N LEU A 202 -10.85 2.23 3.82
CA LEU A 202 -10.61 1.89 2.41
C LEU A 202 -11.90 1.95 1.58
N ARG A 203 -13.01 1.48 2.15
CA ARG A 203 -14.29 1.38 1.45
C ARG A 203 -15.08 2.70 1.39
N PHE A 204 -15.14 3.42 2.50
CA PHE A 204 -16.12 4.49 2.70
C PHE A 204 -15.51 5.89 2.81
N ALA A 205 -14.19 6.03 3.01
CA ALA A 205 -13.56 7.34 3.10
C ALA A 205 -13.30 8.03 1.75
N PRO A 206 -12.93 7.33 0.65
CA PRO A 206 -12.58 8.00 -0.61
C PRO A 206 -13.72 8.89 -1.14
N ARG A 207 -13.42 10.19 -1.30
CA ARG A 207 -14.34 11.26 -1.72
C ARG A 207 -15.60 11.41 -0.88
N GLN A 208 -15.52 10.99 0.38
CA GLN A 208 -16.64 11.09 1.28
C GLN A 208 -16.76 12.52 1.81
N GLU A 209 -17.95 13.12 1.72
CA GLU A 209 -18.24 14.47 2.20
C GLU A 209 -18.68 14.50 3.68
N HIS A 210 -19.12 13.34 4.19
CA HIS A 210 -19.66 13.15 5.55
C HIS A 210 -18.98 11.99 6.30
N LEU A 211 -17.66 11.97 6.35
CA LEU A 211 -16.89 10.90 6.99
C LEU A 211 -17.25 10.70 8.46
N ALA A 212 -17.64 11.77 9.18
CA ALA A 212 -18.09 11.69 10.56
C ALA A 212 -19.25 10.70 10.74
N GLN A 213 -20.23 10.69 9.82
CA GLN A 213 -21.36 9.74 9.87
C GLN A 213 -20.92 8.29 9.64
N VAL A 214 -19.86 8.08 8.86
CA VAL A 214 -19.25 6.75 8.72
C VAL A 214 -18.59 6.36 10.04
N LEU A 215 -17.77 7.24 10.62
CA LEU A 215 -17.08 6.98 11.89
C LEU A 215 -18.06 6.71 13.04
N GLU A 216 -19.22 7.38 13.08
CA GLU A 216 -20.29 7.12 14.05
C GLU A 216 -20.70 5.64 14.08
N ARG A 217 -20.77 4.98 12.91
CA ARG A 217 -21.10 3.55 12.79
C ARG A 217 -20.04 2.63 13.40
N PHE A 218 -18.79 3.10 13.48
CA PHE A 218 -17.63 2.37 14.00
C PHE A 218 -17.12 2.96 15.32
N THR A 219 -17.94 3.74 16.04
CA THR A 219 -17.56 4.38 17.31
C THR A 219 -16.95 3.41 18.34
N PRO A 220 -17.46 2.17 18.52
CA PRO A 220 -16.83 1.22 19.43
C PRO A 220 -15.37 0.92 19.05
N ASP A 221 -15.08 0.77 17.76
CA ASP A 221 -13.73 0.50 17.26
C ASP A 221 -12.82 1.74 17.42
N VAL A 222 -13.35 2.93 17.16
CA VAL A 222 -12.65 4.21 17.39
C VAL A 222 -12.26 4.35 18.87
N LEU A 223 -13.21 4.14 19.78
CA LEU A 223 -12.96 4.23 21.22
C LEU A 223 -11.97 3.17 21.71
N ASP A 224 -12.02 1.95 21.16
CA ASP A 224 -11.04 0.91 21.51
C ASP A 224 -9.61 1.32 21.12
N LEU A 225 -9.44 1.87 19.91
CA LEU A 225 -8.14 2.37 19.45
C LEU A 225 -7.63 3.56 20.27
N VAL A 226 -8.52 4.48 20.65
CA VAL A 226 -8.19 5.60 21.55
C VAL A 226 -7.76 5.09 22.93
N ARG A 227 -8.51 4.14 23.51
CA ARG A 227 -8.28 3.64 24.88
C ARG A 227 -7.06 2.76 25.02
N THR A 228 -6.79 1.92 24.01
CA THR A 228 -5.62 1.04 24.00
C THR A 228 -4.31 1.82 23.84
N ARG A 229 -4.37 3.15 23.65
CA ARG A 229 -3.25 4.00 23.23
C ARG A 229 -2.50 3.39 22.05
N ALA A 230 -3.24 2.78 21.12
CA ALA A 230 -2.73 2.45 19.80
C ALA A 230 -2.61 3.75 18.98
N ASP A 231 -1.89 4.72 19.54
CA ASP A 231 -1.62 6.06 19.01
C ASP A 231 -1.21 5.97 17.55
N GLN A 232 -0.38 4.99 17.21
CA GLN A 232 0.12 4.78 15.87
C GLN A 232 -0.95 4.26 14.89
N MET A 233 -1.76 3.26 15.26
CA MET A 233 -2.76 2.68 14.33
C MET A 233 -3.91 3.66 14.09
N PHE A 234 -4.40 4.29 15.16
CA PHE A 234 -5.40 5.34 15.04
C PHE A 234 -4.88 6.48 14.16
N THR A 235 -3.64 6.93 14.39
CA THR A 235 -2.99 7.99 13.61
C THR A 235 -2.93 7.64 12.13
N ILE A 236 -2.45 6.44 11.80
CA ILE A 236 -2.27 6.00 10.41
C ILE A 236 -3.61 5.90 9.68
N ILE A 237 -4.63 5.33 10.34
CA ILE A 237 -5.97 5.19 9.75
C ILE A 237 -6.62 6.55 9.53
N MET A 238 -6.52 7.45 10.53
CA MET A 238 -7.08 8.79 10.40
C MET A 238 -6.34 9.64 9.36
N GLU A 239 -5.01 9.56 9.32
CA GLU A 239 -4.20 10.25 8.32
C GLU A 239 -4.62 9.83 6.89
N TYR A 240 -4.77 8.53 6.65
CA TYR A 240 -5.31 8.03 5.39
C TYR A 240 -6.69 8.60 5.10
N ALA A 241 -7.62 8.52 6.06
CA ALA A 241 -8.99 8.99 5.88
C ALA A 241 -9.05 10.48 5.51
N TYR A 242 -8.16 11.30 6.07
CA TYR A 242 -8.01 12.70 5.69
C TYR A 242 -7.44 12.93 4.30
N GLN A 243 -6.54 12.07 3.84
CA GLN A 243 -5.94 12.23 2.52
C GLN A 243 -6.92 11.88 1.40
N VAL A 244 -7.89 10.99 1.66
CA VAL A 244 -8.79 10.48 0.63
C VAL A 244 -10.22 11.02 0.72
N SER A 245 -10.64 11.58 1.86
CA SER A 245 -12.00 12.14 2.02
C SER A 245 -12.08 13.62 1.67
N ASP A 246 -13.25 14.06 1.24
CA ASP A 246 -13.58 15.46 0.95
C ASP A 246 -14.31 16.13 2.15
N THR A 247 -14.27 15.47 3.32
CA THR A 247 -15.02 15.89 4.51
C THR A 247 -14.36 17.12 5.15
N PRO A 248 -15.11 18.19 5.45
CA PRO A 248 -14.58 19.33 6.16
C PRO A 248 -14.00 18.94 7.53
N PRO A 249 -12.78 19.37 7.89
CA PRO A 249 -12.14 19.00 9.16
C PRO A 249 -12.96 19.33 10.41
N ALA A 250 -13.84 20.34 10.33
CA ALA A 250 -14.73 20.71 11.42
C ALA A 250 -15.76 19.62 11.76
N GLN A 251 -16.27 18.87 10.77
CA GLN A 251 -17.24 17.79 11.00
C GLN A 251 -16.59 16.64 11.76
N VAL A 252 -15.39 16.23 11.35
CA VAL A 252 -14.65 15.15 12.02
C VAL A 252 -14.19 15.58 13.41
N ARG A 253 -13.77 16.85 13.58
CA ARG A 253 -13.47 17.42 14.90
C ARG A 253 -14.66 17.33 15.85
N HIS A 254 -15.85 17.74 15.41
CA HIS A 254 -17.04 17.74 16.24
C HIS A 254 -17.40 16.33 16.72
N TYR A 255 -17.28 15.33 15.83
CA TYR A 255 -17.43 13.92 16.21
C TYR A 255 -16.51 13.52 17.37
N PHE A 256 -15.22 13.86 17.32
CA PHE A 256 -14.28 13.53 18.40
C PHE A 256 -14.50 14.34 19.68
N GLU A 257 -15.01 15.58 19.58
CA GLU A 257 -15.41 16.38 20.74
C GLU A 257 -16.59 15.73 21.48
N ASP A 258 -17.59 15.24 20.73
CA ASP A 258 -18.77 14.57 21.30
C ASP A 258 -18.45 13.22 21.96
N LEU A 259 -17.38 12.55 21.52
CA LEU A 259 -16.89 11.30 22.13
C LEU A 259 -16.20 11.50 23.49
N GLY A 260 -15.80 12.74 23.81
CA GLY A 260 -15.20 13.09 25.09
C GLY A 260 -13.70 13.42 25.05
N PRO A 261 -13.11 13.79 26.20
CA PRO A 261 -11.80 14.44 26.26
C PRO A 261 -10.66 13.55 25.73
N ASP A 262 -10.66 12.25 26.02
CA ASP A 262 -9.61 11.33 25.58
C ASP A 262 -9.58 11.20 24.05
N ALA A 263 -10.76 11.14 23.42
CA ALA A 263 -10.91 11.02 21.98
C ALA A 263 -10.54 12.33 21.28
N GLN A 264 -10.94 13.47 21.86
CA GLN A 264 -10.53 14.79 21.41
C GLN A 264 -9.01 14.97 21.50
N GLU A 265 -8.37 14.56 22.61
CA GLU A 265 -6.92 14.65 22.78
C GLU A 265 -6.17 13.81 21.75
N ALA A 266 -6.58 12.55 21.55
CA ALA A 266 -5.99 11.67 20.54
C ALA A 266 -6.09 12.27 19.13
N TYR A 267 -7.26 12.79 18.78
CA TYR A 267 -7.48 13.46 17.49
C TYR A 267 -6.64 14.73 17.32
N MET A 268 -6.54 15.56 18.36
CA MET A 268 -5.76 16.80 18.34
C MET A 268 -4.25 16.54 18.25
N SER A 269 -3.75 15.53 18.96
CA SER A 269 -2.33 15.13 18.89
C SER A 269 -1.96 14.73 17.46
N ASN A 270 -2.77 13.88 16.83
CA ASN A 270 -2.60 13.49 15.44
C ASN A 270 -2.60 14.70 14.48
N THR A 271 -3.56 15.61 14.66
CA THR A 271 -3.68 16.82 13.80
C THR A 271 -2.49 17.76 13.97
N LEU A 272 -1.98 17.92 15.19
CA LEU A 272 -0.83 18.79 15.49
C LEU A 272 0.47 18.24 14.91
N GLU A 273 0.70 16.93 15.06
CA GLU A 273 1.87 16.26 14.48
C GLU A 273 1.88 16.40 12.96
N ARG A 274 0.73 16.22 12.32
CA ARG A 274 0.57 16.48 10.89
C ARG A 274 0.91 17.92 10.50
N GLY A 275 0.33 18.91 11.19
CA GLY A 275 0.61 20.33 10.90
C GLY A 275 2.09 20.68 11.03
N ARG A 276 2.80 20.04 11.97
CA ARG A 276 4.26 20.16 12.08
C ARG A 276 4.98 19.48 10.92
N ALA A 277 4.61 18.26 10.57
CA ALA A 277 5.22 17.52 9.48
C ALA A 277 5.05 18.24 8.12
N GLU A 278 3.84 18.73 7.83
CA GLU A 278 3.55 19.52 6.63
C GLU A 278 4.33 20.83 6.62
N GLY A 279 4.37 21.56 7.75
CA GLY A 279 5.14 22.80 7.85
C GLY A 279 6.65 22.61 7.68
N VAL A 280 7.20 21.50 8.20
CA VAL A 280 8.62 21.12 7.98
C VAL A 280 8.85 20.76 6.52
N ALA A 281 7.99 19.92 5.92
CA ALA A 281 8.12 19.53 4.52
C ALA A 281 8.05 20.73 3.58
N GLU A 282 7.09 21.64 3.79
CA GLU A 282 6.96 22.88 3.03
C GLU A 282 8.17 23.80 3.25
N GLY A 283 8.67 23.90 4.49
CA GLY A 283 9.88 24.66 4.81
C GLY A 283 11.13 24.13 4.11
N VAL A 284 11.33 22.81 4.08
CA VAL A 284 12.42 22.15 3.37
C VAL A 284 12.28 22.35 1.87
N ALA A 285 11.09 22.13 1.29
CA ALA A 285 10.83 22.31 -0.13
C ALA A 285 11.11 23.77 -0.58
N LYS A 286 10.63 24.76 0.18
CA LYS A 286 10.94 26.18 -0.06
C LYS A 286 12.43 26.48 0.09
N GLY A 287 13.10 25.86 1.07
CA GLY A 287 14.55 26.01 1.28
C GLY A 287 15.38 25.48 0.11
N VAL A 288 15.04 24.29 -0.39
CA VAL A 288 15.67 23.68 -1.57
C VAL A 288 15.43 24.54 -2.80
N ALA A 289 14.17 24.92 -3.08
CA ALA A 289 13.83 25.76 -4.23
C ALA A 289 14.61 27.10 -4.21
N LYS A 290 14.68 27.77 -3.05
CA LYS A 290 15.50 28.98 -2.88
C LYS A 290 16.99 28.73 -3.13
N GLY A 291 17.52 27.60 -2.68
CA GLY A 291 18.91 27.20 -2.91
C GLY A 291 19.23 26.96 -4.40
N VAL A 292 18.33 26.28 -5.12
CA VAL A 292 18.45 26.06 -6.57
C VAL A 292 18.33 27.37 -7.33
N ALA A 293 17.34 28.21 -7.01
CA ALA A 293 17.16 29.54 -7.59
C ALA A 293 18.39 30.44 -7.41
N GLY A 294 19.00 30.46 -6.21
CA GLY A 294 20.23 31.20 -5.94
C GLY A 294 21.43 30.66 -6.72
N THR A 295 21.52 29.33 -6.89
CA THR A 295 22.56 28.69 -7.68
C THR A 295 22.41 29.00 -9.18
N LEU A 296 21.20 28.86 -9.72
CA LEU A 296 20.86 29.21 -11.09
C LEU A 296 21.20 30.67 -11.39
N THR A 297 20.81 31.58 -10.49
CA THR A 297 21.14 33.02 -10.58
C THR A 297 22.65 33.25 -10.70
N ARG A 298 23.46 32.61 -9.83
CA ARG A 298 24.92 32.73 -9.88
C ARG A 298 25.51 32.20 -11.20
N LEU A 299 24.98 31.10 -11.72
CA LEU A 299 25.44 30.53 -12.99
C LEU A 299 25.10 31.43 -14.18
N LEU A 300 23.87 31.94 -14.23
CA LEU A 300 23.42 32.87 -15.28
C LEU A 300 24.24 34.16 -15.27
N VAL A 301 24.45 34.76 -14.09
CA VAL A 301 25.27 35.97 -13.95
C VAL A 301 26.71 35.74 -14.41
N ARG A 302 27.29 34.59 -14.05
CA ARG A 302 28.67 34.26 -14.41
C ARG A 302 28.84 34.00 -15.91
N ARG A 303 27.84 33.43 -16.58
CA ARG A 303 27.93 33.05 -18.01
C ARG A 303 27.49 34.17 -18.95
N PHE A 304 26.44 34.89 -18.60
CA PHE A 304 25.76 35.83 -19.50
C PHE A 304 25.77 37.30 -19.01
N GLY A 305 26.19 37.55 -17.77
CA GLY A 305 26.18 38.89 -17.18
C GLY A 305 24.94 39.18 -16.33
N PRO A 306 24.78 40.41 -15.82
CA PRO A 306 23.78 40.75 -14.82
C PRO A 306 22.34 40.48 -15.30
N LEU A 307 21.53 39.90 -14.40
CA LEU A 307 20.10 39.66 -14.64
C LEU A 307 19.31 40.96 -14.56
N THR A 308 18.25 41.06 -15.36
CA THR A 308 17.25 42.12 -15.21
C THR A 308 16.36 41.85 -13.98
N SER A 309 15.65 42.87 -13.52
CA SER A 309 14.66 42.72 -12.43
C SER A 309 13.55 41.72 -12.78
N GLU A 310 13.17 41.65 -14.06
CA GLU A 310 12.17 40.70 -14.57
C GLU A 310 12.68 39.25 -14.52
N GLN A 311 13.92 39.01 -14.95
CA GLN A 311 14.54 37.69 -14.91
C GLN A 311 14.75 37.20 -13.47
N THR A 312 15.15 38.08 -12.57
CA THR A 312 15.27 37.77 -11.12
C THR A 312 13.92 37.38 -10.54
N ALA A 313 12.86 38.17 -10.78
CA ALA A 313 11.52 37.86 -10.29
C ALA A 313 10.97 36.53 -10.86
N ARG A 314 11.29 36.22 -12.12
CA ARG A 314 10.91 34.96 -12.77
C ARG A 314 11.61 33.75 -12.16
N ILE A 315 12.87 33.89 -11.74
CA ILE A 315 13.63 32.83 -11.04
C ILE A 315 13.11 32.62 -9.61
N GLU A 316 12.79 33.69 -8.89
CA GLU A 316 12.29 33.61 -7.51
C GLU A 316 10.87 33.03 -7.40
N SER A 317 10.07 33.14 -8.46
CA SER A 317 8.69 32.63 -8.52
C SER A 317 8.56 31.27 -9.23
N ALA A 318 9.66 30.70 -9.71
CA ALA A 318 9.65 29.44 -10.45
C ALA A 318 9.38 28.22 -9.57
N THR A 319 8.71 27.22 -10.14
CA THR A 319 8.52 25.93 -9.47
C THR A 319 9.84 25.14 -9.41
N PRO A 320 9.98 24.18 -8.48
CA PRO A 320 11.17 23.32 -8.41
C PRO A 320 11.51 22.66 -9.76
N ASP A 321 10.51 22.11 -10.46
CA ASP A 321 10.70 21.46 -11.76
C ASP A 321 11.20 22.44 -12.85
N GLN A 322 10.72 23.69 -12.81
CA GLN A 322 11.20 24.74 -13.71
C GLN A 322 12.65 25.09 -13.41
N LEU A 323 13.00 25.23 -12.13
CA LEU A 323 14.35 25.55 -11.70
C LEU A 323 15.35 24.46 -12.10
N ASP A 324 15.03 23.19 -11.91
CA ASP A 324 15.89 22.07 -12.31
C ASP A 324 16.06 22.03 -13.84
N ALA A 325 14.96 22.16 -14.58
CA ALA A 325 15.02 22.18 -16.04
C ALA A 325 15.81 23.38 -16.59
N TRP A 326 15.79 24.52 -15.90
CA TRP A 326 16.60 25.68 -16.22
C TRP A 326 18.07 25.44 -15.91
N VAL A 327 18.41 24.85 -14.75
CA VAL A 327 19.80 24.49 -14.39
C VAL A 327 20.44 23.61 -15.47
N ASP A 328 19.74 22.58 -15.95
CA ASP A 328 20.25 21.71 -17.01
C ASP A 328 20.48 22.47 -18.33
N ARG A 329 19.57 23.38 -18.68
CA ARG A 329 19.68 24.22 -19.88
C ARG A 329 20.79 25.25 -19.83
N VAL A 330 21.30 25.60 -18.64
CA VAL A 330 22.42 26.56 -18.50
C VAL A 330 23.67 26.09 -19.23
N ILE A 331 23.85 24.80 -19.53
CA ILE A 331 25.07 24.31 -20.18
C ILE A 331 25.09 24.67 -21.67
N ASP A 332 23.96 24.49 -22.36
CA ASP A 332 23.89 24.55 -23.83
C ASP A 332 23.28 25.85 -24.35
N ALA A 333 22.54 26.60 -23.51
CA ALA A 333 21.87 27.82 -23.93
C ALA A 333 22.83 28.93 -24.40
N THR A 334 22.38 29.79 -25.31
CA THR A 334 23.15 30.92 -25.84
C THR A 334 22.83 32.26 -25.18
N SER A 335 21.71 32.33 -24.45
CA SER A 335 21.26 33.54 -23.74
C SER A 335 20.47 33.19 -22.47
N ILE A 336 20.26 34.16 -21.58
CA ILE A 336 19.41 33.99 -20.39
C ILE A 336 17.97 33.64 -20.77
N ASP A 337 17.45 34.24 -21.84
CA ASP A 337 16.07 33.99 -22.29
C ASP A 337 15.89 32.58 -22.87
N ASP A 338 16.94 31.98 -23.44
CA ASP A 338 16.94 30.58 -23.87
C ASP A 338 16.91 29.62 -22.67
N VAL A 339 17.58 29.99 -21.57
CA VAL A 339 17.52 29.20 -20.33
C VAL A 339 16.13 29.27 -19.72
N LEU A 340 15.57 30.48 -19.55
CA LEU A 340 14.32 30.73 -18.83
C LEU A 340 13.04 30.42 -19.64
N ARG A 341 13.18 29.84 -20.84
CA ARG A 341 12.06 29.50 -21.72
C ARG A 341 11.11 28.46 -21.14
#